data_AF-A0A1W9RUK8-F1
#
_entry.id   AF-A0A1W9RUK8-F1
#
_cell.length_a   1.000
_cell.length_b   1.000
_cell.length_c   1.000
_cell.angle_alpha   90.00
_cell.angle_beta   90.00
_cell.angle_gamma   90.00
#
_symmetry.space_group_name_H-M   'P 1'
#
loop_
_entity.id
_entity.type
_entity.pdbx_description
1 polymer ?
#
loop_
_entity_poly.entity_id
_entity_poly.type
_entity_poly.pdbx_seq_one_letter_code
_entity_poly.pdbx_strand_id
1 'polypeptide(L)'
;EAFPADGYLIQDKFEFVPDRVVVSGPRSIVRKLKFVETLPETLSGLSSTVSFAIGLKKVGERVSITPDKVIARVDVKRGLEKRISDIPLHIRTDKALDVEPDTGYVSAVFWGVKERIEELTLDDVGAFAEITRAIADSMDSVPVVVVGPKGVRCLGTSPEYIHFKKR
;
A
#
# COMPACT_ATOMS: atom_id res chain seq x y z
N GLU A 1 -8.22 -11.75 -9.69
CA GLU A 1 -7.88 -10.99 -8.47
C GLU A 1 -7.22 -11.91 -7.45
N ALA A 2 -6.48 -11.36 -6.50
CA ALA A 2 -5.84 -12.14 -5.46
C ALA A 2 -6.04 -11.46 -4.09
N PHE A 3 -6.40 -12.26 -3.10
CA PHE A 3 -6.68 -11.84 -1.73
C PHE A 3 -5.74 -12.61 -0.78
N PRO A 4 -4.87 -11.93 -0.02
CA PRO A 4 -4.01 -12.58 0.95
C PRO A 4 -4.82 -13.08 2.15
N ALA A 5 -4.27 -14.04 2.87
CA ALA A 5 -4.74 -14.38 4.22
C ALA A 5 -4.43 -13.24 5.21
N ASP A 6 -5.07 -13.25 6.37
CA ASP A 6 -4.82 -12.28 7.44
C ASP A 6 -3.34 -12.25 7.83
N GLY A 7 -2.78 -11.04 7.95
CA GLY A 7 -1.37 -10.84 8.25
C GLY A 7 -0.44 -11.07 7.05
N TYR A 8 -0.96 -11.19 5.83
CA TYR A 8 -0.15 -11.29 4.60
C TYR A 8 -0.41 -10.13 3.64
N LEU A 9 0.55 -9.91 2.76
CA LEU A 9 0.59 -8.84 1.76
C LEU A 9 0.90 -9.44 0.39
N ILE A 10 0.18 -9.00 -0.63
CA ILE A 10 0.52 -9.26 -2.03
C ILE A 10 1.42 -8.13 -2.51
N GLN A 11 2.54 -8.46 -3.14
CA GLN A 11 3.32 -7.45 -3.86
C GLN A 11 2.58 -7.05 -5.15
N ASP A 12 2.51 -5.75 -5.45
CA ASP A 12 1.59 -5.10 -6.42
C ASP A 12 1.59 -5.61 -7.87
N LYS A 13 2.30 -6.70 -8.22
CA LYS A 13 2.41 -7.21 -9.58
C LYS A 13 2.31 -8.74 -9.64
N PHE A 14 1.47 -9.21 -10.56
CA PHE A 14 1.56 -10.56 -11.09
C PHE A 14 2.75 -10.64 -12.05
N GLU A 15 3.56 -11.68 -11.91
CA GLU A 15 4.59 -12.01 -12.90
C GLU A 15 4.03 -13.09 -13.83
N PHE A 16 4.19 -12.92 -15.14
CA PHE A 16 3.73 -13.88 -16.13
C PHE A 16 4.93 -14.51 -16.85
N VAL A 17 4.91 -15.84 -16.99
CA VAL A 17 5.94 -16.61 -17.67
C VAL A 17 5.29 -17.53 -18.72
N PRO A 18 5.52 -17.31 -20.03
CA PRO A 18 6.22 -16.15 -20.59
C PRO A 18 5.43 -14.84 -20.38
N ASP A 19 6.14 -13.72 -20.39
CA ASP A 19 5.56 -12.37 -20.33
C ASP A 19 5.02 -11.89 -21.70
N ARG A 20 5.28 -12.68 -22.74
CA ARG A 20 4.91 -12.43 -24.14
C ARG A 20 4.44 -13.70 -24.81
N VAL A 21 3.54 -13.52 -25.77
CA VAL A 21 3.00 -14.60 -26.60
C VAL A 21 3.01 -14.21 -28.06
N VAL A 22 3.04 -15.23 -28.93
CA VAL A 22 2.91 -15.05 -30.36
C VAL A 22 1.43 -14.99 -30.71
N VAL A 23 1.02 -13.95 -31.42
CA VAL A 23 -0.35 -13.78 -31.91
C VAL A 23 -0.33 -13.80 -33.44
N SER A 24 -1.13 -14.69 -34.05
CA SER A 24 -1.22 -14.85 -35.50
C SER A 24 -2.66 -14.73 -35.97
N GLY A 25 -2.89 -14.07 -37.11
CA GLY A 25 -4.24 -13.86 -37.66
C GLY A 25 -4.30 -12.72 -38.68
N PRO A 26 -5.51 -12.27 -39.07
CA PRO A 26 -5.67 -11.17 -40.01
C PRO A 26 -4.91 -9.91 -39.57
N ARG A 27 -4.10 -9.34 -40.47
CA ARG A 27 -3.26 -8.17 -40.21
C ARG A 27 -4.03 -6.99 -39.62
N SER A 28 -5.28 -6.80 -40.03
CA SER A 28 -6.17 -5.72 -39.54
C SER A 28 -6.57 -5.88 -38.08
N ILE A 29 -6.59 -7.11 -37.54
CA ILE A 29 -6.91 -7.43 -36.14
C ILE A 29 -5.62 -7.35 -35.31
N VAL A 30 -4.58 -8.08 -35.74
CA VAL A 30 -3.30 -8.16 -34.99
C VAL A 30 -2.67 -6.79 -34.80
N ARG A 31 -2.68 -5.91 -35.82
CA ARG A 31 -2.12 -4.54 -35.70
C ARG A 31 -2.82 -3.65 -34.65
N LYS A 32 -4.07 -3.96 -34.29
CA LYS A 32 -4.83 -3.20 -33.29
C LYS A 32 -4.65 -3.74 -31.87
N LEU A 33 -4.11 -4.95 -31.74
CA LEU A 33 -3.95 -5.61 -30.45
C LEU A 33 -2.75 -4.99 -29.71
N LYS A 34 -3.00 -4.44 -28.52
CA LYS A 34 -1.95 -3.90 -27.63
C LYS A 34 -1.53 -4.88 -26.54
N PHE A 35 -2.47 -5.70 -26.08
CA PHE A 35 -2.30 -6.71 -25.04
C PHE A 35 -3.26 -7.87 -25.28
N VAL A 36 -2.96 -9.01 -24.68
CA VAL A 36 -3.87 -10.16 -24.59
C VAL A 36 -4.31 -10.27 -23.14
N GLU A 37 -5.62 -10.28 -22.91
CA GLU A 37 -6.17 -10.48 -21.58
C GLU A 37 -6.05 -11.95 -21.16
N THR A 38 -5.84 -12.19 -19.88
CA THR A 38 -6.02 -13.53 -19.31
C THR A 38 -7.51 -13.84 -19.12
N LEU A 39 -7.84 -15.10 -18.90
CA LEU A 39 -9.11 -15.47 -18.30
C LEU A 39 -9.15 -14.94 -16.84
N PRO A 40 -10.33 -14.54 -16.34
CA PRO A 40 -10.46 -14.13 -14.95
C PRO A 40 -10.24 -15.33 -14.03
N GLU A 41 -9.47 -15.12 -12.96
CA GLU A 41 -9.20 -16.10 -11.91
C GLU A 41 -9.21 -15.38 -10.57
N THR A 42 -9.72 -16.03 -9.52
CA THR A 42 -9.76 -15.47 -8.17
C THR A 42 -9.02 -16.38 -7.20
N LEU A 43 -7.98 -15.82 -6.59
CA LEU A 43 -7.20 -16.49 -5.55
C LEU A 43 -7.52 -15.87 -4.19
N SER A 44 -7.81 -16.69 -3.20
CA SER A 44 -8.17 -16.21 -1.85
C SER A 44 -7.40 -16.96 -0.77
N GLY A 45 -7.15 -16.30 0.36
CA GLY A 45 -6.48 -16.91 1.51
C GLY A 45 -5.01 -17.23 1.27
N LEU A 46 -4.34 -16.45 0.42
CA LEU A 46 -2.94 -16.71 0.09
C LEU A 46 -2.02 -16.38 1.28
N SER A 47 -1.27 -17.37 1.74
CA SER A 47 -0.26 -17.24 2.82
C SER A 47 1.17 -17.53 2.34
N SER A 48 1.34 -17.84 1.06
CA SER A 48 2.64 -18.08 0.44
C SER A 48 2.59 -17.74 -1.05
N THR A 49 3.76 -17.57 -1.67
CA THR A 49 3.87 -17.35 -3.11
C THR A 49 3.23 -18.51 -3.87
N VAL A 50 2.35 -18.20 -4.82
CA VAL A 50 1.67 -19.20 -5.66
C VAL A 50 2.03 -19.00 -7.12
N SER A 51 2.21 -20.10 -7.84
CA SER A 51 2.36 -20.13 -9.30
C SER A 51 1.30 -21.06 -9.89
N PHE A 52 0.58 -20.60 -10.91
CA PHE A 52 -0.52 -21.35 -11.51
C PHE A 52 -0.62 -21.05 -13.01
N ALA A 53 -1.11 -22.01 -13.79
CA ALA A 53 -1.37 -21.80 -15.20
C ALA A 53 -2.68 -21.03 -15.39
N ILE A 54 -2.64 -19.95 -16.17
CA ILE A 54 -3.81 -19.14 -16.52
C ILE A 54 -3.98 -19.10 -18.04
N GLY A 55 -5.21 -19.28 -18.50
CA GLY A 55 -5.54 -19.22 -19.92
C GLY A 55 -5.57 -17.80 -20.45
N LEU A 56 -5.33 -17.65 -21.75
CA LEU A 56 -5.48 -16.38 -22.45
C LEU A 56 -6.86 -16.28 -23.11
N LYS A 57 -7.48 -15.10 -23.00
CA LYS A 57 -8.78 -14.81 -23.61
C LYS A 57 -8.64 -14.79 -25.12
N LYS A 58 -9.55 -15.48 -25.82
CA LYS A 58 -9.57 -15.52 -27.29
C LYS A 58 -9.76 -14.11 -27.89
N VAL A 59 -9.00 -13.81 -28.93
CA VAL A 59 -9.06 -12.53 -29.68
C VAL A 59 -9.76 -12.73 -31.01
N GLY A 60 -11.05 -13.11 -30.97
CA GLY A 60 -11.83 -13.42 -32.17
C GLY A 60 -11.49 -14.76 -32.83
N GLU A 61 -12.33 -15.17 -33.79
CA GLU A 61 -12.32 -16.55 -34.35
C GLU A 61 -11.13 -16.88 -35.24
N ARG A 62 -10.51 -15.87 -35.89
CA ARG A 62 -9.40 -16.07 -36.85
C ARG A 62 -8.03 -15.73 -36.28
N VAL A 63 -7.90 -15.70 -34.95
CA VAL A 63 -6.66 -15.38 -34.26
C VAL A 63 -6.22 -16.56 -33.41
N SER A 64 -4.96 -16.97 -33.56
CA SER A 64 -4.31 -17.94 -32.69
C SER A 64 -3.30 -17.25 -31.78
N ILE A 65 -3.15 -17.80 -30.58
CA ILE A 65 -2.22 -17.32 -29.55
C ILE A 65 -1.36 -18.50 -29.12
N THR A 66 -0.04 -18.31 -29.02
CA THR A 66 0.90 -19.38 -28.66
C THR A 66 1.99 -18.84 -27.72
N PRO A 67 2.12 -19.40 -26.51
CA PRO A 67 1.24 -20.41 -25.90
C PRO A 67 -0.17 -19.84 -25.61
N ASP A 68 -1.17 -20.70 -25.49
CA ASP A 68 -2.56 -20.33 -25.13
C ASP A 68 -2.77 -20.19 -23.62
N LYS A 69 -1.74 -20.55 -22.84
CA LYS A 69 -1.65 -20.42 -21.39
C LYS A 69 -0.29 -19.87 -21.00
N VAL A 70 -0.25 -19.15 -19.89
CA VAL A 70 0.99 -18.68 -19.25
C VAL A 70 0.96 -19.05 -17.77
N ILE A 71 2.13 -19.10 -17.13
CA ILE A 71 2.21 -19.24 -15.68
C ILE A 71 2.11 -17.86 -15.06
N ALA A 72 1.10 -17.64 -14.23
CA ALA A 72 0.99 -16.47 -13.38
C ALA A 72 1.61 -16.79 -12.01
N ARG A 73 2.45 -15.89 -11.52
CA ARG A 73 3.05 -15.95 -10.19
C ARG A 73 2.63 -14.73 -9.38
N VAL A 74 2.20 -14.99 -8.15
CA VAL A 74 1.84 -13.95 -7.17
C VAL A 74 2.78 -14.09 -5.99
N ASP A 75 3.55 -13.04 -5.70
CA ASP A 75 4.38 -13.02 -4.50
C ASP A 75 3.58 -12.53 -3.29
N VAL A 76 3.62 -13.34 -2.24
CA VAL A 76 2.89 -13.14 -0.99
C VAL A 76 3.89 -13.20 0.14
N LYS A 77 3.93 -12.13 0.93
CA LYS A 77 4.84 -11.99 2.06
C LYS A 77 4.05 -11.86 3.34
N ARG A 78 4.62 -12.36 4.42
CA ARG A 78 4.09 -12.13 5.77
C ARG A 78 4.30 -10.66 6.14
N GLY A 79 3.23 -10.01 6.57
CA GLY A 79 3.29 -8.69 7.18
C GLY A 79 3.75 -8.79 8.63
N LEU A 80 4.51 -7.81 9.08
CA LEU A 80 4.91 -7.66 10.48
C LEU A 80 4.45 -6.31 11.01
N GLU A 81 4.23 -6.27 12.32
CA GLU A 81 4.01 -5.04 13.06
C GLU A 81 5.27 -4.63 13.79
N LYS A 82 5.53 -3.32 13.83
CA LYS A 82 6.56 -2.73 14.68
C LYS A 82 6.04 -1.47 15.32
N ARG A 83 6.22 -1.37 16.64
CA ARG A 83 5.97 -0.14 17.38
C ARG A 83 7.23 0.72 17.32
N ILE A 84 7.07 1.98 16.94
CA ILE A 84 8.09 3.02 17.10
C ILE A 84 7.58 3.99 18.16
N SER A 85 8.39 4.20 19.19
CA SER A 85 8.11 5.13 20.29
C SER A 85 8.89 6.42 20.10
N ASP A 86 8.52 7.44 20.88
CA ASP A 86 9.26 8.70 20.98
C ASP A 86 9.39 9.46 19.65
N ILE A 87 8.36 9.36 18.80
CA ILE A 87 8.27 10.11 17.53
C ILE A 87 8.00 11.58 17.87
N PRO A 88 8.92 12.52 17.51
CA PRO A 88 8.71 13.93 17.76
C PRO A 88 7.44 14.45 17.07
N LEU A 89 6.60 15.16 17.84
CA LEU A 89 5.37 15.75 17.33
C LEU A 89 5.63 17.17 16.82
N HIS A 90 5.32 17.40 15.55
CA HIS A 90 5.40 18.74 14.96
C HIS A 90 4.02 19.38 14.82
N ILE A 91 3.82 20.51 15.49
CA ILE A 91 2.61 21.32 15.32
C ILE A 91 2.70 22.11 14.02
N ARG A 92 1.67 22.00 13.17
CA ARG A 92 1.55 22.75 11.93
C ARG A 92 0.45 23.79 12.06
N THR A 93 0.79 25.03 11.71
CA THR A 93 -0.14 26.15 11.64
C THR A 93 0.35 27.20 10.65
N ASP A 94 -0.58 27.93 10.03
CA ASP A 94 -0.31 29.09 9.17
C ASP A 94 -0.30 30.43 9.94
N LYS A 95 -0.59 30.40 11.24
CA LYS A 95 -0.62 31.58 12.12
C LYS A 95 0.64 31.63 12.98
N ALA A 96 1.17 32.83 13.18
CA ALA A 96 2.18 33.06 14.22
C ALA A 96 1.50 33.02 15.61
N LEU A 97 1.34 31.81 16.15
CA LEU A 97 0.76 31.56 17.46
C LEU A 97 1.72 30.68 18.25
N ASP A 98 1.97 31.06 19.51
CA ASP A 98 2.67 30.20 20.45
C ASP A 98 1.65 29.24 21.06
N VAL A 99 1.82 27.96 20.77
CA VAL A 99 0.90 26.89 21.17
C VAL A 99 1.71 25.77 21.78
N GLU A 100 1.28 25.31 22.94
CA GLU A 100 1.91 24.23 23.68
C GLU A 100 1.00 23.00 23.64
N PRO A 101 1.42 21.91 22.97
CA PRO A 101 0.71 20.64 23.07
C PRO A 101 0.95 19.99 24.44
N ASP A 102 0.00 19.17 24.88
CA ASP A 102 0.11 18.38 26.10
C ASP A 102 1.21 17.30 26.06
N THR A 103 1.64 16.91 24.85
CA THR A 103 2.80 16.05 24.62
C THR A 103 3.66 16.52 23.45
N GLY A 104 4.98 16.36 23.56
CA GLY A 104 5.94 16.57 22.48
C GLY A 104 6.27 15.32 21.67
N TYR A 105 5.79 14.14 22.10
CA TYR A 105 6.14 12.86 21.50
C TYR A 105 4.92 11.94 21.40
N VAL A 106 4.92 11.07 20.40
CA VAL A 106 3.90 10.06 20.19
C VAL A 106 4.54 8.70 19.89
N SER A 107 3.77 7.62 20.09
CA SER A 107 4.12 6.29 19.63
C SER A 107 3.19 5.85 18.51
N ALA A 108 3.68 5.05 17.56
CA ALA A 108 2.86 4.52 16.48
C ALA A 108 3.17 3.05 16.18
N VAL A 109 2.15 2.31 15.75
CA VAL A 109 2.27 0.94 15.28
C VAL A 109 2.24 0.93 13.76
N PHE A 110 3.29 0.40 13.15
CA PHE A 110 3.45 0.30 11.71
C PHE A 110 3.32 -1.14 11.24
N TRP A 111 2.76 -1.34 10.06
CA TRP A 111 2.58 -2.64 9.43
C TRP A 111 2.99 -2.64 7.96
N GLY A 112 3.65 -3.71 7.52
CA GLY A 112 4.21 -3.83 6.18
C GLY A 112 4.97 -5.13 5.98
N VAL A 113 5.62 -5.29 4.83
CA VAL A 113 6.46 -6.46 4.54
C VAL A 113 7.62 -6.54 5.53
N LYS A 114 7.96 -7.77 5.94
CA LYS A 114 8.98 -8.07 6.96
C LYS A 114 10.24 -7.23 6.80
N GLU A 115 10.85 -7.25 5.62
CA GLU A 115 12.16 -6.62 5.37
C GLU A 115 12.11 -5.11 5.64
N ARG A 116 11.03 -4.43 5.21
CA ARG A 116 10.84 -2.99 5.44
C ARG A 116 10.54 -2.66 6.88
N ILE A 117 9.77 -3.50 7.56
CA ILE A 117 9.39 -3.27 8.95
C ILE A 117 10.57 -3.47 9.89
N GLU A 118 11.39 -4.49 9.65
CA GLU A 118 12.59 -4.73 10.44
C GLU A 118 13.58 -3.55 10.34
N GLU A 119 13.75 -2.99 9.13
CA GLU A 119 14.62 -1.84 8.84
C GLU A 119 14.04 -0.49 9.28
N LEU A 120 12.73 -0.37 9.54
CA LEU A 120 12.09 0.91 9.88
C LEU A 120 12.67 1.54 11.16
N THR A 121 13.14 2.77 11.08
CA THR A 121 13.70 3.52 12.21
C THR A 121 12.87 4.77 12.55
N LEU A 122 13.27 5.46 13.63
CA LEU A 122 12.65 6.74 14.03
C LEU A 122 12.82 7.82 12.96
N ASP A 123 13.95 7.82 12.24
CA ASP A 123 14.26 8.83 11.22
C ASP A 123 13.41 8.67 9.95
N ASP A 124 12.79 7.51 9.76
CA ASP A 124 11.94 7.20 8.61
C ASP A 124 10.48 7.63 8.81
N VAL A 125 10.12 8.08 10.01
CA VAL A 125 8.75 8.37 10.40
C VAL A 125 8.60 9.80 10.90
N GLY A 126 7.40 10.36 10.77
CA GLY A 126 7.11 11.70 11.25
C GLY A 126 5.70 11.80 11.81
N ALA A 127 5.54 12.57 12.87
CA ALA A 127 4.24 12.88 13.46
C ALA A 127 3.97 14.39 13.34
N PHE A 128 2.73 14.73 12.99
CA PHE A 128 2.29 16.12 13.01
C PHE A 128 0.83 16.25 13.42
N ALA A 129 0.48 17.43 13.92
CA ALA A 129 -0.87 17.83 14.24
C ALA A 129 -1.16 19.21 13.62
N GLU A 130 -2.23 19.31 12.83
CA GLU A 130 -2.64 20.54 12.15
C GLU A 130 -3.70 21.27 12.99
N ILE A 131 -3.35 22.43 13.54
CA ILE A 131 -4.21 23.14 14.50
C ILE A 131 -4.93 24.36 13.91
N THR A 132 -4.64 24.72 12.65
CA THR A 132 -5.17 25.94 12.02
C THR A 132 -6.70 26.04 12.07
N ARG A 133 -7.39 24.96 11.68
CA ARG A 133 -8.86 24.89 11.73
C ARG A 133 -9.40 24.78 13.15
N ALA A 134 -8.77 23.96 13.98
CA ALA A 134 -9.16 23.80 15.37
C ALA A 134 -9.18 25.14 16.13
N ILE A 135 -8.18 25.99 15.91
CA ILE A 135 -8.16 27.34 16.47
C ILE A 135 -9.32 28.20 15.96
N ALA A 136 -9.63 28.15 14.66
CA ALA A 136 -10.73 28.92 14.07
C ALA A 136 -12.09 28.49 14.66
N ASP A 137 -12.22 27.20 14.93
CA ASP A 137 -13.45 26.59 15.45
C ASP A 137 -13.48 26.53 16.99
N SER A 138 -12.51 27.15 17.68
CA SER A 138 -12.39 27.15 19.15
C SER A 138 -12.32 25.74 19.76
N MET A 139 -11.73 24.79 19.04
CA MET A 139 -11.41 23.45 19.52
C MET A 139 -10.08 23.45 20.29
N ASP A 140 -9.98 22.57 21.28
CA ASP A 140 -8.79 22.41 22.14
C ASP A 140 -8.02 21.11 21.87
N SER A 141 -8.46 20.32 20.89
CA SER A 141 -7.87 19.03 20.53
C SER A 141 -7.86 18.81 19.02
N VAL A 142 -6.86 18.07 18.56
CA VAL A 142 -6.69 17.69 17.14
C VAL A 142 -6.14 16.28 17.00
N PRO A 143 -6.47 15.57 15.91
CA PRO A 143 -5.92 14.25 15.64
C PRO A 143 -4.42 14.35 15.32
N VAL A 144 -3.68 13.33 15.75
CA VAL A 144 -2.29 13.11 15.37
C VAL A 144 -2.25 12.37 14.04
N VAL A 145 -1.45 12.88 13.11
CA VAL A 145 -1.18 12.21 11.84
C VAL A 145 0.26 11.71 11.85
N VAL A 146 0.43 10.41 11.67
CA VAL A 146 1.74 9.77 11.53
C VAL A 146 1.94 9.28 10.10
N VAL A 147 3.09 9.60 9.54
CA VAL A 147 3.53 9.19 8.21
C VAL A 147 4.78 8.32 8.32
N GLY A 148 4.88 7.35 7.41
CA GLY A 148 6.04 6.49 7.27
C GLY A 148 6.42 6.31 5.80
N PRO A 149 7.44 5.50 5.51
CA PRO A 149 7.93 5.29 4.16
C PRO A 149 6.94 4.51 3.29
N LYS A 150 7.15 4.54 1.97
CA LYS A 150 6.29 3.85 1.00
C LYS A 150 6.16 2.35 1.33
N GLY A 151 4.92 1.86 1.32
CA GLY A 151 4.61 0.44 1.57
C GLY A 151 4.72 0.03 3.04
N VAL A 152 4.78 1.00 3.96
CA VAL A 152 4.55 0.82 5.38
C VAL A 152 3.32 1.63 5.76
N ARG A 153 2.39 1.03 6.49
CA ARG A 153 1.13 1.66 6.91
C ARG A 153 1.15 1.88 8.42
N CYS A 154 0.74 3.07 8.87
CA CYS A 154 0.44 3.29 10.28
C CYS A 154 -0.93 2.67 10.61
N LEU A 155 -0.99 1.76 11.57
CA LEU A 155 -2.22 1.13 12.07
C LEU A 155 -2.88 1.93 13.18
N GLY A 156 -2.10 2.65 13.98
CA GLY A 156 -2.60 3.42 15.11
C GLY A 156 -1.49 4.23 15.77
N THR A 157 -1.91 5.24 16.54
CA THR A 157 -1.02 6.18 17.23
C THR A 157 -1.46 6.31 18.69
N SER A 158 -0.53 6.68 19.55
CA SER A 158 -0.79 6.92 20.96
C SER A 158 0.00 8.15 21.43
N PRO A 159 -0.69 9.22 21.86
CA PRO A 159 -2.14 9.42 21.80
C PRO A 159 -2.66 9.61 20.36
N GLU A 160 -3.94 9.31 20.11
CA GLU A 160 -4.58 9.53 18.80
C GLU A 160 -4.95 11.01 18.58
N TYR A 161 -5.20 11.73 19.67
CA TYR A 161 -5.49 13.15 19.70
C TYR A 161 -4.58 13.81 20.73
N ILE A 162 -4.18 15.04 20.44
CA ILE A 162 -3.47 15.87 21.39
C ILE A 162 -4.33 17.05 21.78
N HIS A 163 -4.23 17.46 23.04
CA HIS A 163 -4.76 18.73 23.47
C HIS A 163 -3.69 19.82 23.35
N PHE A 164 -4.12 21.05 23.11
CA PHE A 164 -3.18 22.17 23.00
C PHE A 164 -3.73 23.41 23.70
N LYS A 165 -2.81 24.22 24.24
CA LYS A 165 -3.14 25.49 24.87
C LYS A 165 -2.39 26.61 24.18
N LYS A 166 -3.08 27.73 23.97
CA LYS A 166 -2.44 28.96 23.51
C LYS A 166 -1.64 29.56 24.67
N ARG A 167 -0.38 29.91 24.41
CA ARG A 167 0.44 30.69 25.34
C ARG A 167 0.14 32.19 25.23
#